data_AF-A0A7K1UUV1-F1
#
_entry.id   AF-A0A7K1UUV1-F1
#
_cell.length_a   1.000
_cell.length_b   1.000
_cell.length_c   1.000
_cell.angle_alpha   90.00
_cell.angle_beta   90.00
_cell.angle_gamma   90.00
#
_symmetry.space_group_name_H-M   'P 1'
#
loop_
_entity.id
_entity.type
_entity.pdbx_description
1 polymer ?
#
loop_
_entity_poly.entity_id
_entity_poly.type
_entity_poly.pdbx_seq_one_letter_code
_entity_poly.pdbx_strand_id
1 'polypeptide(L)' 'MNIDKAVLVLAGTLSLLSILLAVTISPWFLLLTAFVGANQLQAAVTGFCPAAAILRRLHVPAGPAFE' A
#
# COMPACT_ATOMS: atom_id res chain seq x y z
N MET A 1 -6.67 0.85 -15.28
CA MET A 1 -6.18 0.95 -13.89
C MET A 1 -5.16 -0.15 -13.73
N ASN A 2 -3.87 0.17 -13.70
CA ASN A 2 -2.83 -0.85 -13.51
C ASN A 2 -2.59 -1.10 -12.03
N ILE A 3 -2.06 -2.28 -11.69
CA ILE A 3 -1.76 -2.65 -10.31
C ILE A 3 -0.86 -1.60 -9.62
N ASP A 4 0.10 -1.01 -10.32
CA ASP A 4 1.00 0.01 -9.76
C ASP A 4 0.22 1.24 -9.28
N LYS A 5 -0.69 1.72 -10.12
CA LYS A 5 -1.56 2.88 -9.82
C LYS A 5 -2.52 2.56 -8.68
N ALA A 6 -3.08 1.35 -8.67
CA ALA A 6 -4.02 0.93 -7.65
C ALA A 6 -3.33 0.70 -6.29
N VAL A 7 -2.12 0.15 -6.26
CA VAL A 7 -1.28 0.04 -5.07
C VAL A 7 -0.92 1.43 -4.53
N LEU A 8 -0.55 2.37 -5.41
CA LEU A 8 -0.22 3.75 -5.01
C LEU A 8 -1.42 4.45 -4.35
N VAL A 9 -2.62 4.31 -4.94
CA VAL A 9 -3.86 4.87 -4.37
C VAL A 9 -4.21 4.21 -3.04
N LEU A 10 -4.08 2.88 -2.94
CA LEU A 10 -4.36 2.14 -1.71
C LEU A 10 -3.38 2.52 -0.59
N ALA A 11 -2.09 2.60 -0.88
CA ALA A 11 -1.07 3.00 0.09
C ALA A 11 -1.28 4.44 0.57
N GLY A 12 -1.59 5.36 -0.35
CA GLY A 12 -1.87 6.75 -0.02
C GLY A 12 -3.13 6.91 0.84
N THR A 13 -4.23 6.24 0.48
CA THR A 13 -5.49 6.29 1.26
C THR A 13 -5.31 5.68 2.65
N LEU A 14 -4.69 4.51 2.78
CA LEU A 14 -4.43 3.89 4.09
C LEU A 14 -3.51 4.75 4.97
N SER A 15 -2.52 5.43 4.39
CA SER A 15 -1.62 6.31 5.12
C SER A 15 -2.34 7.57 5.63
N LEU A 16 -3.15 8.22 4.78
CA LEU A 16 -3.95 9.38 5.20
C LEU A 16 -4.98 9.01 6.27
N LEU A 17 -5.62 7.84 6.13
CA LEU A 17 -6.59 7.36 7.10
C LEU A 17 -5.92 7.05 8.45
N SER A 18 -4.73 6.45 8.42
CA SER A 18 -3.93 6.18 9.62
C SER A 18 -3.49 7.46 10.32
N ILE A 19 -3.07 8.49 9.57
CA ILE A 19 -2.71 9.80 10.14
C ILE A 19 -3.93 10.46 10.78
N LEU A 20 -5.09 10.44 10.10
CA LEU A 20 -6.32 11.01 10.65
C LEU A 20 -6.72 10.31 11.95
N LEU A 21 -6.62 8.99 12.00
CA LEU A 21 -6.91 8.20 13.20
C LEU A 21 -5.85 8.39 14.30
N ALA A 22 -4.60 8.62 13.92
CA ALA A 22 -3.51 8.90 14.85
C ALA A 22 -3.72 10.23 15.59
N VAL A 23 -4.20 11.25 14.88
CA VAL A 23 -4.49 12.57 15.45
C VAL A 23 -5.80 12.58 16.24
N THR A 24 -6.82 11.84 15.81
CA THR A 24 -8.17 11.88 16.42
C THR A 24 -8.38 10.89 17.55
N ILE A 25 -7.77 9.70 17.50
CA ILE A 25 -7.99 8.64 18.49
C ILE A 25 -6.73 8.34 19.29
N SER A 26 -5.62 7.96 18.62
CA SER A 26 -4.40 7.61 19.34
C SER A 26 -3.18 7.49 18.41
N PRO A 27 -1.99 8.00 18.80
CA PRO A 27 -0.78 7.92 17.98
C PRO A 27 -0.32 6.49 17.64
N TRP A 28 -0.85 5.46 18.32
CA TRP A 28 -0.61 4.05 17.97
C TRP A 28 -1.01 3.69 16.53
N PHE A 29 -1.92 4.43 15.89
CA PHE A 29 -2.27 4.23 14.48
C PHE A 29 -1.13 4.53 13.50
N LEU A 30 -0.07 5.23 13.93
CA LEU A 30 1.15 5.40 13.13
C LEU A 30 1.86 4.07 12.85
N LEU A 31 1.67 3.04 13.68
CA LEU A 31 2.15 1.69 13.38
C LEU A 31 1.55 1.14 12.10
N LEU A 32 0.31 1.52 11.77
CA LEU A 32 -0.37 1.08 10.57
C LEU A 32 0.23 1.77 9.33
N THR A 33 0.54 3.07 9.43
CA THR A 33 1.35 3.78 8.41
C THR A 33 2.73 3.17 8.26
N ALA A 34 3.41 2.83 9.37
CA ALA A 34 4.73 2.22 9.35
C ALA A 34 4.70 0.84 8.68
N PHE A 35 3.67 0.03 8.94
CA PHE A 35 3.46 -1.24 8.28
C PHE A 35 3.25 -1.06 6.77
N VAL A 36 2.37 -0.16 6.35
CA VAL A 36 2.15 0.15 4.92
C VAL A 36 3.46 0.61 4.26
N GLY A 37 4.21 1.49 4.91
CA GLY A 37 5.52 1.96 4.44
C GLY A 37 6.55 0.85 4.29
N ALA A 38 6.65 -0.05 5.26
CA ALA A 38 7.55 -1.20 5.22
C ALA A 38 7.23 -2.14 4.04
N ASN A 39 5.94 -2.38 3.78
CA ASN A 39 5.50 -3.19 2.64
C ASN A 39 5.80 -2.52 1.29
N GLN A 40 5.72 -1.20 1.19
CA GLN A 40 6.15 -0.46 0.00
C GLN A 40 7.67 -0.51 -0.19
N LEU A 41 8.44 -0.43 0.90
CA LEU A 41 9.89 -0.56 0.87
C LEU A 41 10.33 -1.95 0.40
N GLN A 42 9.68 -3.01 0.91
CA GLN A 42 9.89 -4.36 0.40
C GLN A 42 9.54 -4.47 -1.09
N ALA A 43 8.43 -3.87 -1.53
CA ALA A 43 8.05 -3.88 -2.94
C ALA A 43 9.08 -3.17 -3.83
N ALA A 44 9.64 -2.05 -3.38
CA ALA A 44 10.67 -1.32 -4.12
C ALA A 44 12.00 -2.11 -4.24
N VAL A 45 12.34 -2.93 -3.23
CA VAL A 45 13.59 -3.71 -3.21
C VAL A 45 13.44 -5.07 -3.89
N THR A 46 12.29 -5.73 -3.72
CA THR A 46 12.09 -7.12 -4.18
C THR A 46 11.18 -7.25 -5.40
N GLY A 47 10.53 -6.16 -5.83
CA GLY A 47 9.48 -6.20 -6.85
C GLY A 47 8.21 -6.93 -6.39
N PHE A 48 8.14 -7.41 -5.14
CA PHE A 48 6.99 -8.14 -4.62
C PHE A 48 6.23 -7.28 -3.61
N CYS A 49 5.02 -6.84 -3.98
CA CYS A 49 4.09 -6.21 -3.05
C CYS A 49 2.95 -7.20 -2.73
N PRO A 50 2.67 -7.55 -1.46
CA PRO A 50 1.51 -8.37 -1.11
C PRO A 50 0.20 -7.72 -1.55
N ALA A 51 0.14 -6.37 -1.57
CA ALA A 51 -1.00 -5.66 -2.15
C ALA A 51 -1.11 -5.92 -3.67
N ALA A 52 0.00 -5.87 -4.41
CA ALA A 52 0.00 -6.24 -5.83
C ALA A 52 -0.45 -7.69 -6.07
N ALA A 53 -0.08 -8.63 -5.19
CA ALA A 53 -0.54 -10.01 -5.26
C ALA A 53 -2.05 -10.15 -5.03
N ILE A 54 -2.63 -9.39 -4.09
CA ILE A 54 -4.08 -9.34 -3.85
C ILE A 54 -4.81 -8.73 -5.06
N LEU A 55 -4.29 -7.63 -5.62
CA LEU A 55 -4.87 -6.99 -6.79
C LEU A 55 -4.74 -7.84 -8.07
N ARG A 56 -3.66 -8.63 -8.23
CA ARG A 56 -3.53 -9.66 -9.26
C ARG A 56 -4.64 -10.70 -9.16
N ARG A 57 -5.00 -11.13 -7.94
CA ARG A 57 -6.11 -12.07 -7.72
C ARG A 57 -7.48 -11.46 -8.02
N LEU A 58 -7.61 -10.14 -7.94
CA LEU A 58 -8.81 -9.39 -8.32
C LEU A 58 -8.90 -9.06 -9.83
N HIS A 59 -8.09 -9.72 -10.68
CA HIS A 59 -8.09 -9.55 -12.14
C HIS A 59 -7.74 -8.14 -12.64
N VAL A 60 -7.04 -7.33 -11.82
CA VAL A 60 -6.55 -6.02 -12.25
C VAL A 60 -5.30 -6.23 -13.13
N PRO A 61 -5.20 -5.59 -14.31
CA PRO A 61 -4.04 -5.74 -15.19
C PRO A 61 -2.77 -5.22 -14.50
N ALA A 62 -1.71 -6.05 -14.48
CA ALA A 62 -0.40 -5.65 -14.00
C ALA A 62 0.20 -4.59 -14.93
N GLY A 63 0.85 -3.56 -14.37
CA GLY A 63 1.65 -2.63 -15.15
C GLY A 63 3.14 -2.86 -14.95
N PRO A 64 3.98 -2.02 -15.56
CA PRO A 64 5.41 -2.28 -15.76
C PRO A 64 6.26 -2.29 -14.49
N ALA A 65 5.73 -1.93 -13.31
CA ALA A 65 6.50 -2.05 -12.06
C ALA A 65 6.36 -3.44 -11.40
N PHE A 66 5.44 -4.28 -11.88
CA PHE A 66 5.17 -5.63 -11.36
C PHE A 66 5.09 -6.69 -12.47
N GLU A 67 5.80 -6.48 -13.58
CA GLU A 67 5.89 -7.42 -14.73
C GLU A 67 6.53 -8.77 -14.36
#